data_AF-M5TAS7-F1
#
_entry.id   AF-M5TAS7-F1
#
_cell.length_a   1.000
_cell.length_b   1.000
_cell.length_c   1.000
_cell.angle_alpha   90.00
_cell.angle_beta   90.00
_cell.angle_gamma   90.00
#
_symmetry.space_group_name_H-M   'P 1'
#
loop_
_entity.id
_entity.type
_entity.pdbx_description
1 polymer ?
#
loop_
_entity_poly.entity_id
_entity_poly.type
_entity_poly.pdbx_seq_one_letter_code
_entity_poly.pdbx_strand_id
1 'polypeptide(L)'
;MEALASVFGIDVLSYAIMSNHLHVILRNRPDVVASWSDAEVAIRWLRVFPGRRMEEHLAEPTEHEVKVLAANAERIAEIRQRMSDISWFMRSLAEPISRLANKQDECTGRFWEGRFKAQRIVDEAGLLACSMYVDLNPVRAAMTSDP
;
A
#
# COMPACT_ATOMS: atom_id res chain seq x y z
N MET A 1 5.07 4.08 -3.90
CA MET A 1 3.62 3.89 -3.74
C MET A 1 3.01 3.16 -4.93
N GLU A 2 3.27 3.63 -6.16
CA GLU A 2 2.79 3.01 -7.41
C GLU A 2 3.16 1.53 -7.56
N ALA A 3 4.40 1.15 -7.23
CA ALA A 3 4.81 -0.25 -7.24
C ALA A 3 3.97 -1.14 -6.31
N LEU A 4 3.51 -0.62 -5.17
CA LEU A 4 2.65 -1.37 -4.26
C LEU A 4 1.21 -1.45 -4.79
N ALA A 5 0.72 -0.36 -5.39
CA ALA A 5 -0.59 -0.28 -6.02
C ALA A 5 -0.72 -1.22 -7.23
N SER A 6 0.35 -1.47 -7.98
CA SER A 6 0.35 -2.43 -9.09
C SER A 6 0.24 -3.90 -8.65
N VAL A 7 0.46 -4.17 -7.36
CA VAL A 7 0.39 -5.51 -6.77
C VAL A 7 -0.89 -5.73 -6.00
N PHE A 8 -1.34 -4.74 -5.22
CA PHE A 8 -2.60 -4.80 -4.48
C PHE A 8 -3.81 -4.53 -5.37
N GLY A 9 -4.98 -5.03 -4.95
CA GLY A 9 -6.27 -4.62 -5.51
C GLY A 9 -6.74 -3.32 -4.88
N ILE A 10 -5.89 -2.30 -4.91
CA ILE A 10 -6.14 -0.98 -4.33
C ILE A 10 -5.68 0.07 -5.33
N ASP A 11 -6.62 0.92 -5.73
CA ASP A 11 -6.33 2.07 -6.57
C ASP A 11 -5.86 3.23 -5.68
N VAL A 12 -4.74 3.86 -6.02
CA VAL A 12 -4.27 5.12 -5.41
C VAL A 12 -4.81 6.25 -6.26
N LEU A 13 -5.75 7.03 -5.72
CA LEU A 13 -6.44 8.08 -6.47
C LEU A 13 -5.71 9.43 -6.39
N SER A 14 -5.15 9.76 -5.23
CA SER A 14 -4.31 10.94 -4.99
C SER A 14 -3.49 10.74 -3.72
N TYR A 15 -2.37 11.45 -3.58
CA TYR A 15 -1.57 11.48 -2.37
C TYR A 15 -0.85 12.82 -2.21
N ALA A 16 -0.52 13.19 -0.97
CA ALA A 16 0.33 14.34 -0.65
C ALA A 16 1.32 13.99 0.44
N ILE A 17 2.61 14.16 0.14
CA ILE A 17 3.71 13.93 1.08
C ILE A 17 4.03 15.27 1.75
N MET A 18 3.84 15.33 3.07
CA MET A 18 4.18 16.49 3.89
C MET A 18 5.48 16.23 4.64
N SER A 19 6.05 17.26 5.27
CA SER A 19 7.28 17.12 6.07
C SER A 19 7.12 16.24 7.31
N ASN A 20 5.89 16.06 7.81
CA ASN A 20 5.59 15.33 9.05
C ASN A 20 4.48 14.27 8.92
N HIS A 21 3.79 14.16 7.77
CA HIS A 21 2.76 13.15 7.54
C HIS A 21 2.51 12.92 6.04
N LEU A 22 1.64 11.95 5.73
CA LEU A 22 1.20 11.62 4.37
C LEU A 22 -0.33 11.60 4.34
N HIS A 23 -0.91 12.17 3.29
CA HIS A 23 -2.31 11.97 2.92
C HIS A 23 -2.40 11.05 1.71
N VAL A 24 -3.35 10.10 1.72
CA VAL A 24 -3.59 9.19 0.59
C VAL A 24 -5.10 8.98 0.43
N ILE A 25 -5.58 9.07 -0.80
CA ILE A 25 -6.93 8.67 -1.19
C ILE A 25 -6.83 7.31 -1.88
N LEU A 26 -7.46 6.31 -1.26
CA LEU A 26 -7.41 4.92 -1.69
C LEU A 26 -8.81 4.41 -2.01
N ARG A 27 -8.91 3.55 -3.03
CA ARG A 27 -10.11 2.76 -3.32
C ARG A 27 -9.75 1.29 -3.27
N ASN A 28 -10.36 0.53 -2.37
CA ASN A 28 -10.25 -0.92 -2.38
C ASN A 28 -11.07 -1.53 -3.54
N ARG A 29 -10.53 -2.58 -4.18
CA ARG A 29 -11.11 -3.25 -5.34
C ARG A 29 -11.25 -4.76 -5.13
N PRO A 30 -12.08 -5.21 -4.15
CA PRO A 30 -12.33 -6.64 -3.96
C PRO A 30 -12.98 -7.28 -5.19
N ASP A 31 -13.69 -6.50 -6.01
CA ASP A 31 -14.26 -6.91 -7.30
C ASP A 31 -13.17 -7.34 -8.30
N VAL A 32 -12.05 -6.61 -8.37
CA VAL A 32 -10.90 -6.97 -9.22
C VAL A 32 -10.15 -8.16 -8.63
N VAL A 33 -9.93 -8.16 -7.32
CA VAL A 33 -9.23 -9.27 -6.65
C VAL A 33 -10.00 -10.58 -6.80
N ALA A 34 -11.34 -10.56 -6.85
CA ALA A 34 -12.16 -11.74 -7.06
C ALA A 34 -11.94 -12.38 -8.45
N SER A 35 -11.51 -11.62 -9.46
CA SER A 35 -11.27 -12.17 -10.80
C SER A 35 -9.89 -12.82 -10.96
N TRP A 36 -8.98 -12.66 -10.00
CA TRP A 36 -7.64 -13.25 -10.07
C TRP A 36 -7.67 -14.75 -9.84
N SER A 37 -6.88 -15.50 -10.61
CA SER A 37 -6.59 -16.90 -10.30
C SER A 37 -5.78 -17.05 -9.01
N ASP A 38 -5.75 -18.24 -8.43
CA ASP A 38 -4.96 -18.50 -7.21
C ASP A 38 -3.46 -18.33 -7.45
N ALA A 39 -2.98 -18.69 -8.65
CA ALA A 39 -1.61 -18.43 -9.07
C ALA A 39 -1.31 -16.93 -9.14
N GLU A 40 -2.24 -16.14 -9.66
CA GLU A 40 -2.12 -14.69 -9.73
C GLU A 40 -2.09 -14.01 -8.35
N VAL A 41 -2.91 -14.49 -7.42
CA VAL A 41 -2.90 -14.05 -6.02
C VAL A 41 -1.55 -14.40 -5.37
N ALA A 42 -1.05 -15.62 -5.59
CA ALA A 42 0.24 -16.06 -5.07
C ALA A 42 1.41 -15.22 -5.61
N ILE A 43 1.46 -14.98 -6.93
CA ILE A 43 2.49 -14.14 -7.57
C ILE A 43 2.52 -12.75 -6.95
N ARG A 44 1.35 -12.10 -6.86
CA ARG A 44 1.23 -10.75 -6.30
C ARG A 44 1.62 -10.72 -4.83
N TRP A 45 1.16 -11.67 -4.03
CA TRP A 45 1.53 -11.75 -2.62
C TRP A 45 3.04 -11.91 -2.43
N LEU A 46 3.67 -12.83 -3.16
CA LEU A 46 5.09 -13.13 -3.03
C LEU A 46 5.99 -11.99 -3.52
N ARG A 47 5.51 -11.12 -4.43
CA ARG A 47 6.21 -9.88 -4.81
C ARG A 47 6.46 -8.96 -3.61
N VAL A 48 5.53 -8.92 -2.66
CA VAL A 48 5.61 -8.04 -1.47
C VAL A 48 6.12 -8.81 -0.25
N PHE A 49 5.74 -10.08 -0.11
CA PHE A 49 6.05 -10.92 1.04
C PHE A 49 6.72 -12.24 0.63
N PRO A 50 7.95 -12.19 0.10
CA PRO A 50 8.64 -13.38 -0.41
C PRO A 50 9.17 -14.31 0.70
N GLY A 51 8.94 -14.01 1.98
CA GLY A 51 9.50 -14.77 3.12
C GLY A 51 11.01 -14.58 3.33
N ARG A 52 11.65 -13.73 2.52
CA ARG A 52 13.05 -13.30 2.63
C ARG A 52 13.14 -11.79 2.74
N ARG A 53 14.23 -11.29 3.32
CA ARG A 53 14.48 -9.84 3.44
C ARG A 53 14.77 -9.25 2.05
N MET A 54 13.98 -8.25 1.66
CA MET A 54 14.17 -7.45 0.44
C MET A 54 14.27 -5.99 0.88
N GLU A 55 15.30 -5.26 0.43
CA GLU A 55 15.52 -3.91 0.93
C GLU A 55 14.72 -2.86 0.14
N GLU A 56 14.63 -2.97 -1.19
CA GLU A 56 14.17 -1.85 -2.03
C GLU A 56 13.25 -2.22 -3.21
N HIS A 57 13.11 -3.51 -3.56
CA HIS A 57 12.36 -3.92 -4.75
C HIS A 57 11.37 -5.05 -4.46
N LEU A 58 10.31 -5.09 -5.26
CA LEU A 58 9.40 -6.23 -5.30
C LEU A 58 10.18 -7.47 -5.72
N ALA A 59 9.92 -8.59 -5.06
CA ALA A 59 10.55 -9.85 -5.41
C ALA A 59 9.99 -10.41 -6.72
N GLU A 60 10.81 -11.14 -7.46
CA GLU A 60 10.36 -11.99 -8.54
C GLU A 60 10.18 -13.41 -8.00
N PRO A 61 8.93 -13.89 -7.81
CA PRO A 61 8.69 -15.22 -7.30
C PRO A 61 9.00 -16.28 -8.36
N THR A 62 9.61 -17.37 -7.93
CA THR A 62 9.85 -18.55 -8.76
C THR A 62 8.55 -19.32 -9.00
N GLU A 63 8.47 -20.08 -10.09
CA GLU A 63 7.31 -20.95 -10.34
C GLU A 63 7.06 -21.93 -9.19
N HIS A 64 8.12 -22.42 -8.54
CA HIS A 64 8.00 -23.35 -7.44
C HIS A 64 7.32 -22.70 -6.22
N GLU A 65 7.75 -21.50 -5.82
CA GLU A 65 7.14 -20.75 -4.72
C GLU A 65 5.65 -20.47 -5.00
N VAL A 66 5.32 -20.08 -6.24
CA VAL A 66 3.93 -19.83 -6.67
C VAL A 66 3.09 -21.10 -6.59
N LYS A 67 3.58 -22.23 -7.13
CA LYS A 67 2.87 -23.52 -7.11
C LYS A 67 2.62 -23.99 -5.68
N VAL A 68 3.63 -23.89 -4.80
CA VAL A 68 3.51 -24.28 -3.39
C VAL A 68 2.46 -23.44 -2.67
N LEU A 69 2.48 -22.12 -2.86
CA LEU A 69 1.50 -21.24 -2.22
C LEU A 69 0.09 -21.41 -2.78
N ALA A 70 -0.05 -21.51 -4.10
CA ALA A 70 -1.33 -21.68 -4.79
C ALA A 70 -2.00 -23.03 -4.47
N ALA A 71 -1.23 -24.06 -4.10
CA ALA A 71 -1.77 -25.35 -3.67
C ALA A 71 -2.44 -25.30 -2.28
N ASN A 72 -2.24 -24.24 -1.51
CA ASN A 72 -2.86 -24.07 -0.19
C ASN A 72 -4.11 -23.18 -0.28
N ALA A 73 -5.27 -23.79 -0.48
CA ALA A 73 -6.55 -23.10 -0.68
C ALA A 73 -6.93 -22.19 0.50
N GLU A 74 -6.72 -22.62 1.74
CA GLU A 74 -7.02 -21.82 2.94
C GLU A 74 -6.16 -20.55 2.97
N ARG A 75 -4.86 -20.71 2.71
CA ARG A 75 -3.93 -19.57 2.69
C ARG A 75 -4.22 -18.61 1.54
N ILE A 76 -4.59 -19.11 0.36
CA ILE A 76 -4.96 -18.27 -0.77
C ILE A 76 -6.24 -17.48 -0.49
N ALA A 77 -7.26 -18.10 0.12
CA ALA A 77 -8.49 -17.41 0.51
C ALA A 77 -8.21 -16.26 1.48
N GLU A 78 -7.35 -16.49 2.48
CA GLU A 78 -6.90 -15.46 3.41
C GLU A 78 -6.14 -14.33 2.68
N ILE A 79 -5.14 -14.68 1.86
CA ILE A 79 -4.34 -13.70 1.11
C ILE A 79 -5.23 -12.85 0.21
N ARG A 80 -6.19 -13.47 -0.47
CA ARG A 80 -7.14 -12.78 -1.36
C ARG A 80 -7.90 -11.67 -0.64
N GLN A 81 -8.36 -11.91 0.59
CA GLN A 81 -9.01 -10.86 1.39
C GLN A 81 -8.04 -9.71 1.70
N ARG A 82 -6.79 -10.04 2.04
CA ARG A 82 -5.73 -9.07 2.36
C ARG A 82 -5.32 -8.21 1.17
N MET A 83 -5.38 -8.76 -0.05
CA MET A 83 -4.96 -8.07 -1.27
C MET A 83 -5.80 -6.82 -1.60
N SER A 84 -7.01 -6.69 -1.05
CA SER A 84 -7.84 -5.47 -1.16
C SER A 84 -8.04 -4.76 0.18
N ASP A 85 -7.29 -5.12 1.22
CA ASP A 85 -7.43 -4.53 2.55
C ASP A 85 -6.51 -3.30 2.71
N ILE A 86 -7.12 -2.16 3.06
CA ILE A 86 -6.41 -0.88 3.23
C ILE A 86 -5.35 -0.95 4.34
N SER A 87 -5.62 -1.66 5.42
CA SER A 87 -4.65 -1.81 6.53
C SER A 87 -3.44 -2.62 6.11
N TRP A 88 -3.63 -3.66 5.28
CA TRP A 88 -2.51 -4.41 4.70
C TRP A 88 -1.69 -3.56 3.75
N PHE A 89 -2.33 -2.78 2.89
CA PHE A 89 -1.63 -1.83 2.02
C PHE A 89 -0.84 -0.80 2.82
N MET A 90 -1.47 -0.15 3.80
CA MET A 90 -0.80 0.86 4.63
C MET A 90 0.35 0.25 5.44
N ARG A 91 0.22 -1.00 5.90
CA ARG A 91 1.33 -1.73 6.54
C ARG A 91 2.50 -1.93 5.57
N SER A 92 2.23 -2.42 4.36
CA SER A 92 3.24 -2.62 3.32
C SER A 92 3.88 -1.32 2.84
N LEU A 93 3.18 -0.19 2.94
CA LEU A 93 3.73 1.13 2.65
C LEU A 93 4.60 1.65 3.82
N ALA A 94 4.11 1.53 5.06
CA ALA A 94 4.70 2.17 6.23
C ALA A 94 5.96 1.48 6.76
N GLU A 95 6.04 0.14 6.68
CA GLU A 95 7.16 -0.63 7.24
C GLU A 95 8.49 -0.34 6.50
N PRO A 96 8.56 -0.39 5.15
CA PRO A 96 9.81 -0.12 4.45
C PRO A 96 10.31 1.30 4.67
N ILE A 97 9.41 2.28 4.73
CA ILE A 97 9.74 3.68 5.02
C ILE A 97 10.34 3.81 6.42
N SER A 98 9.71 3.19 7.42
CA SER A 98 10.19 3.21 8.81
C SER A 98 11.58 2.59 8.93
N ARG A 99 11.78 1.45 8.26
CA ARG A 99 13.05 0.73 8.26
C ARG A 99 14.15 1.55 7.56
N LEU A 100 13.84 2.17 6.42
CA LEU A 100 14.80 2.97 5.68
C LEU A 100 15.20 4.23 6.45
N ALA A 101 14.22 4.96 7.01
CA ALA A 101 14.49 6.17 7.79
C ALA A 101 15.32 5.85 9.04
N ASN A 102 14.95 4.82 9.81
CA ASN A 102 15.73 4.40 10.97
C ASN A 102 17.16 3.99 10.59
N LYS A 103 17.35 3.30 9.46
CA LYS A 103 18.68 2.93 8.94
C LYS A 103 19.49 4.18 8.57
N GLN A 104 18.86 5.17 7.93
CA GLN A 104 19.49 6.42 7.51
C GLN A 104 19.90 7.29 8.71
N ASP A 105 19.06 7.34 9.75
CA ASP A 105 19.30 8.13 10.95
C ASP A 105 20.09 7.35 12.02
N GLU A 106 20.62 6.17 11.68
CA GLU A 106 21.36 5.26 12.56
C GLU A 106 20.66 5.00 13.91
N CYS A 107 19.33 4.95 13.90
CA CYS A 107 18.51 4.82 15.09
C CYS A 107 17.60 3.59 15.04
N THR A 108 16.93 3.32 16.16
CA THR A 108 15.93 2.27 16.27
C THR A 108 14.69 2.83 16.95
N GLY A 109 13.51 2.31 16.61
CA GLY A 109 12.26 2.74 17.22
C GLY A 109 11.15 2.96 16.21
N ARG A 110 10.11 3.69 16.64
CA ARG A 110 8.95 4.01 15.81
C ARG A 110 9.26 5.25 14.97
N PHE A 111 9.11 5.11 13.66
CA PHE A 111 9.17 6.25 12.74
C PHE A 111 7.83 7.01 12.70
N TRP A 112 6.71 6.29 12.61
CA TRP A 112 5.37 6.87 12.61
C TRP A 112 4.84 7.09 14.03
N GLU A 113 4.14 8.21 14.27
CA GLU A 113 3.55 8.58 15.56
C GLU A 113 2.54 7.54 16.07
N GLY A 114 1.84 6.85 15.18
CA GLY A 114 0.85 5.85 15.55
C GLY A 114 0.19 5.14 14.36
N ARG A 115 -1.03 4.64 14.59
CA ARG A 115 -1.86 4.04 13.53
C ARG A 115 -2.35 5.13 12.58
N PHE A 116 -2.50 4.79 11.31
CA PHE A 116 -3.16 5.69 10.35
C PHE A 116 -4.60 5.96 10.78
N LYS A 117 -5.10 7.14 10.41
CA LYS A 117 -6.53 7.49 10.51
C LYS A 117 -7.16 7.30 9.13
N ALA A 118 -8.34 6.72 9.07
CA ALA A 118 -9.08 6.55 7.83
C ALA A 118 -10.51 7.07 7.99
N GLN A 119 -10.96 7.84 7.01
CA GLN A 119 -12.32 8.31 6.88
C GLN A 119 -12.88 7.82 5.54
N ARG A 120 -14.04 7.17 5.58
CA ARG A 120 -14.70 6.69 4.37
C ARG A 120 -15.29 7.88 3.62
N ILE A 121 -14.96 7.98 2.34
CA ILE A 121 -15.60 8.89 1.40
C ILE A 121 -16.76 8.12 0.75
N VAL A 122 -17.96 8.71 0.76
CA VAL A 122 -19.21 7.99 0.41
C VAL A 122 -19.86 8.54 -0.86
N ASP A 123 -19.52 9.77 -1.26
CA ASP A 123 -20.07 10.45 -2.43
C ASP A 123 -18.97 11.08 -3.31
N GLU A 124 -19.34 11.38 -4.55
CA GLU A 124 -18.43 11.99 -5.54
C GLU A 124 -18.01 13.40 -5.15
N ALA A 125 -18.91 14.17 -4.53
CA ALA A 125 -18.61 15.51 -4.04
C ALA A 125 -17.52 15.48 -2.96
N GLY A 126 -17.61 14.54 -2.01
CA GLY A 126 -16.61 14.31 -0.99
C GLY A 126 -15.30 13.78 -1.57
N LEU A 127 -15.36 12.93 -2.61
CA LEU A 127 -14.14 12.50 -3.31
C LEU A 127 -13.43 13.68 -3.96
N LEU A 128 -14.14 14.52 -4.71
CA LEU A 128 -13.57 15.70 -5.36
C LEU A 128 -13.01 16.68 -4.33
N ALA A 129 -13.76 16.95 -3.26
CA ALA A 129 -13.31 17.84 -2.18
C ALA A 129 -12.06 17.29 -1.47
N CYS A 130 -12.00 15.99 -1.21
CA CYS A 130 -10.82 15.35 -0.63
C CYS A 130 -9.62 15.39 -1.59
N SER A 131 -9.81 15.11 -2.88
CA SER A 131 -8.73 15.18 -3.88
C SER A 131 -8.15 16.59 -3.97
N MET A 132 -9.02 17.60 -4.10
CA MET A 132 -8.60 19.01 -4.07
C MET A 132 -7.87 19.35 -2.77
N TYR A 133 -8.36 18.89 -1.62
CA TYR A 133 -7.71 19.12 -0.34
C TYR A 133 -6.30 18.51 -0.31
N VAL A 134 -6.15 17.26 -0.75
CA VAL A 134 -4.86 16.55 -0.79
C VAL A 134 -3.88 17.28 -1.69
N ASP A 135 -4.25 17.58 -2.93
CA ASP A 135 -3.39 18.25 -3.90
C ASP A 135 -2.99 19.66 -3.42
N LEU A 136 -3.88 20.38 -2.73
CA LEU A 136 -3.59 21.71 -2.22
C LEU A 136 -2.81 21.72 -0.89
N ASN A 137 -2.66 20.59 -0.18
CA ASN A 137 -2.00 20.60 1.13
C ASN A 137 -0.55 21.07 1.08
N PRO A 138 0.31 20.60 0.16
CA PRO A 138 1.68 21.10 0.04
C PRO A 138 1.76 22.62 -0.18
N VAL A 139 0.86 23.18 -0.99
CA VAL A 139 0.76 24.63 -1.21
C VAL A 139 0.30 25.36 0.05
N ARG A 140 -0.74 24.85 0.72
CA ARG A 140 -1.26 25.45 1.96
C ARG A 140 -0.25 25.41 3.10
N ALA A 141 0.63 24.40 3.13
CA ALA A 141 1.75 24.32 4.06
C ALA A 141 2.98 25.12 3.62
N ALA A 142 2.89 25.90 2.52
CA ALA A 142 3.98 26.65 1.93
C ALA A 142 5.23 25.82 1.59
N MET A 143 5.04 24.52 1.32
CA MET A 143 6.12 23.62 0.90
C MET A 143 6.42 23.73 -0.61
N THR A 144 5.44 24.19 -1.39
CA THR A 144 5.54 24.45 -2.83
C THR A 144 4.65 25.65 -3.20
N SER A 145 4.94 26.32 -4.32
CA SER A 145 4.15 27.43 -4.85
C SER A 145 3.07 26.99 -5.85
N ASP A 146 3.08 25.73 -6.29
CA ASP A 146 2.17 25.14 -7.28
C ASP A 146 1.75 23.73 -6.80
N PRO A 147 0.47 23.31 -6.96
CA PRO A 147 -0.01 21.97 -6.60
C PRO A 147 0.75 20.79 -7.20
#